data_AF-E3CYA9-F1
#
_entry.id   AF-E3CYA9-F1
#
_cell.length_a   1.000
_cell.length_b   1.000
_cell.length_c   1.000
_cell.angle_alpha   90.00
_cell.angle_beta   90.00
_cell.angle_gamma   90.00
#
_symmetry.space_group_name_H-M   'P 1'
#
loop_
_entity.id
_entity.type
_entity.pdbx_description
1 polymer ?
#
loop_
_entity_poly.entity_id
_entity_poly.type
_entity_poly.pdbx_seq_one_letter_code
_entity_poly.pdbx_strand_id
1 'polypeptide(L)'
;MIFCDLEKIYRERNISNKYILTLMVSARARQLSEQKGRLVAEDTGEKFITRALRDVQEGRVEFRFLEPPAKTPGSGHVVVED
;
A
#
# COMPACT_ATOMS: atom_id res chain seq x y z
N MET A 1 2.59 5.41 22.28
CA MET A 1 1.90 4.37 21.48
C MET A 1 0.58 4.97 21.04
N ILE A 2 0.26 4.98 19.74
CA ILE A 2 -1.02 5.54 19.28
C ILE A 2 -2.13 4.49 19.45
N PHE A 3 -3.28 4.89 19.97
CA PHE A 3 -4.49 4.09 19.86
C PHE A 3 -5.01 4.21 18.43
N CYS A 4 -5.27 3.08 17.78
CA CYS A 4 -5.85 3.05 16.45
C CYS A 4 -7.05 2.11 16.45
N ASP A 5 -8.22 2.65 16.10
CA ASP A 5 -9.45 1.88 15.93
C ASP A 5 -9.42 1.20 14.54
N LEU A 6 -8.91 -0.02 14.50
CA LEU A 6 -8.80 -0.81 13.27
C LEU A 6 -10.19 -1.16 12.70
N GLU A 7 -11.18 -1.38 13.56
CA GLU A 7 -12.56 -1.68 13.15
C GLU A 7 -13.19 -0.50 12.43
N LYS A 8 -12.92 0.73 12.91
CA LYS A 8 -13.32 1.95 12.21
C LYS A 8 -12.68 2.04 10.83
N ILE A 9 -11.38 1.77 10.71
CA ILE A 9 -10.68 1.79 9.42
C ILE A 9 -11.26 0.76 8.45
N TYR A 10 -11.53 -0.47 8.90
CA TYR A 10 -12.13 -1.51 8.05
C TYR A 10 -13.48 -1.07 7.48
N ARG A 11 -14.35 -0.50 8.32
CA ARG A 11 -15.67 -0.02 7.91
C ARG A 11 -15.59 1.18 6.96
N GLU A 12 -14.80 2.20 7.31
CA GLU A 12 -14.76 3.47 6.56
C GLU A 12 -13.99 3.36 5.23
N ARG A 13 -13.03 2.44 5.13
CA ARG A 13 -12.17 2.28 3.96
C ARG A 13 -12.52 1.06 3.11
N ASN A 14 -13.60 0.36 3.43
CA ASN A 14 -14.04 -0.84 2.73
C ASN A 14 -12.93 -1.90 2.57
N ILE A 15 -12.14 -2.09 3.64
CA ILE A 15 -11.06 -3.07 3.65
C ILE A 15 -11.62 -4.39 4.19
N SER A 16 -11.82 -5.34 3.28
CA SER A 16 -12.46 -6.63 3.58
C SER A 16 -11.59 -7.61 4.37
N ASN A 17 -10.29 -7.35 4.48
CA ASN A 17 -9.32 -8.27 5.06
C ASN A 17 -8.19 -7.54 5.78
N LYS A 18 -7.87 -7.97 7.01
CA LYS A 18 -6.75 -7.45 7.81
C LYS A 18 -5.40 -7.49 7.09
N TYR A 19 -5.17 -8.47 6.22
CA TYR A 19 -3.93 -8.59 5.45
C TYR A 19 -3.81 -7.49 4.39
N ILE A 20 -4.93 -7.04 3.81
CA ILE A 20 -4.93 -5.89 2.88
C ILE A 20 -4.51 -4.63 3.63
N LEU A 21 -5.06 -4.38 4.83
CA LEU A 21 -4.64 -3.25 5.66
C LEU A 21 -3.14 -3.31 5.99
N THR A 22 -2.64 -4.49 6.39
CA THR A 22 -1.20 -4.69 6.66
C THR A 22 -0.35 -4.37 5.43
N LEU A 23 -0.75 -4.83 4.25
CA LEU A 23 -0.06 -4.54 2.99
C LEU A 23 -0.08 -3.05 2.66
N MET A 24 -1.24 -2.39 2.76
CA MET A 24 -1.37 -0.95 2.52
C MET A 24 -0.45 -0.13 3.43
N VAL A 25 -0.49 -0.40 4.74
CA VAL A 25 0.33 0.31 5.74
C VAL A 25 1.81 0.06 5.49
N SER A 26 2.21 -1.19 5.22
CA SER A 26 3.61 -1.56 4.99
C SER A 26 4.16 -0.93 3.71
N ALA A 27 3.39 -1.00 2.61
CA ALA A 27 3.77 -0.38 1.34
C ALA A 27 3.88 1.15 1.47
N ARG A 28 2.92 1.79 2.16
CA ARG A 28 2.95 3.23 2.37
C ARG A 28 4.12 3.65 3.28
N ALA A 29 4.37 2.93 4.37
CA ALA A 29 5.48 3.22 5.26
C ALA A 29 6.83 3.07 4.53
N ARG A 30 6.96 2.05 3.66
CA ARG A 30 8.11 1.89 2.79
C ARG A 30 8.29 3.09 1.86
N GLN A 31 7.25 3.51 1.13
CA GLN A 31 7.31 4.71 0.29
C GLN A 31 7.75 5.96 1.07
N LEU A 32 7.20 6.16 2.28
CA LEU A 32 7.58 7.28 3.15
C LEU A 32 9.05 7.21 3.58
N SER A 33 9.57 6.00 3.83
CA SER A 33 10.97 5.80 4.17
C SER A 33 11.91 6.00 2.98
N GLU A 34 11.50 5.57 1.79
CA GLU A 34 12.31 5.64 0.56
C GLU A 34 12.34 7.05 -0.05
N GLN A 35 11.22 7.80 0.01
CA GLN A 35 11.20 9.22 -0.38
C GLN A 35 12.11 10.07 0.53
N LYS A 36 12.23 9.65 1.80
CA LYS A 36 13.10 10.15 2.87
C LYS A 36 14.59 9.86 2.74
N GLY A 37 15.28 10.35 1.70
CA GLY A 37 16.69 10.65 1.87
C GLY A 37 16.89 11.74 2.95
N ARG A 38 17.32 11.35 4.16
CA ARG A 38 17.78 12.18 5.31
C ARG A 38 16.83 13.19 6.00
N LEU A 39 15.79 13.77 5.41
CA LEU A 39 15.33 15.10 5.91
C LEU A 39 14.05 15.22 6.77
N VAL A 40 13.23 14.19 7.00
CA VAL A 40 11.93 14.44 7.70
C VAL A 40 11.52 13.36 8.72
N ALA A 41 12.31 12.30 8.89
CA ALA A 41 12.13 11.44 10.06
C ALA A 41 12.51 12.18 11.36
N GLU A 42 13.40 13.18 11.26
CA GLU A 42 13.91 13.94 12.40
C GLU A 42 12.99 15.10 12.81
N ASP A 43 12.32 15.79 11.87
CA ASP A 43 11.57 17.02 12.15
C ASP A 43 10.22 16.85 12.90
N THR A 44 9.66 15.64 12.94
CA THR A 44 8.38 15.38 13.64
C THR A 44 8.45 14.28 14.70
N GLY A 45 9.53 13.49 14.72
CA GLY A 45 9.66 12.30 15.57
C GLY A 45 8.61 11.20 15.30
N GLU A 46 7.73 11.38 14.32
CA GLU A 46 6.66 10.43 14.01
C GLU A 46 7.20 9.25 13.19
N LYS A 47 7.05 8.03 13.70
CA LYS A 47 7.48 6.80 13.01
C LYS A 47 6.69 6.62 11.70
N PHE A 48 7.35 6.14 10.65
CA PHE A 48 6.74 5.92 9.32
C PHE A 48 5.46 5.09 9.36
N ILE A 49 5.40 4.08 10.22
CA ILE A 49 4.21 3.23 10.41
C ILE A 49 3.02 4.05 10.92
N THR A 50 3.25 4.94 11.90
CA THR A 50 2.22 5.83 12.46
C THR A 50 1.65 6.75 11.37
N ARG A 51 2.54 7.35 10.57
CA ARG A 51 2.13 8.23 9.46
C ARG A 51 1.38 7.47 8.38
N ALA A 52 1.85 6.28 8.01
CA ALA A 52 1.18 5.42 7.04
C ALA A 52 -0.23 5.01 7.50
N LEU A 53 -0.39 4.68 8.79
CA LEU A 53 -1.69 4.39 9.37
C LEU A 53 -2.64 5.59 9.29
N ARG A 54 -2.16 6.79 9.61
CA ARG A 54 -2.95 8.03 9.46
C ARG A 54 -3.34 8.25 8.00
N ASP A 55 -2.40 8.09 7.07
CA ASP A 55 -2.68 8.25 5.64
C ASP A 55 -3.77 7.27 5.15
N VAL A 56 -3.76 6.02 5.61
CA VAL A 56 -4.83 5.04 5.32
C VAL A 56 -6.14 5.45 5.99
N GLN A 57 -6.11 5.81 7.27
CA GLN A 57 -7.30 6.22 8.02
C GLN A 57 -7.97 7.46 7.42
N GLU A 58 -7.20 8.39 6.87
CA GLU A 58 -7.69 9.62 6.21
C GLU A 58 -8.06 9.40 4.74
N GLY A 59 -7.80 8.21 4.18
CA GLY A 59 -8.13 7.89 2.79
C GLY A 59 -7.17 8.50 1.77
N ARG A 60 -5.96 8.90 2.19
CA ARG A 60 -4.90 9.37 1.28
C ARG A 60 -4.26 8.23 0.48
N VAL A 61 -4.55 6.99 0.85
CA VAL A 61 -4.05 5.77 0.21
C VAL A 61 -5.24 4.86 -0.08
N GLU A 62 -5.33 4.40 -1.32
CA GLU A 62 -6.34 3.43 -1.77
C GLU A 62 -5.66 2.15 -2.22
N PHE A 63 -6.34 1.02 -2.01
CA PHE A 63 -5.97 -0.26 -2.56
C PHE A 63 -6.89 -0.61 -3.72
N ARG A 64 -6.32 -1.09 -4.83
CA ARG A 64 -7.08 -1.55 -5.99
C ARG A 64 -6.51 -2.89 -6.46
N PHE A 65 -7.40 -3.83 -6.74
CA PHE A 65 -7.02 -5.02 -7.49
C PHE A 65 -6.78 -4.60 -8.94
N LEU A 66 -5.57 -4.85 -9.44
CA LEU A 66 -5.30 -4.72 -10.86
C LEU A 66 -5.87 -5.97 -11.53
N GLU A 67 -6.83 -5.79 -12.44
CA GLU A 67 -7.17 -6.88 -13.35
C GLU A 67 -5.94 -7.20 -14.19
N PRO A 68 -5.60 -8.48 -14.38
CA PRO A 68 -4.51 -8.84 -15.26
C PRO A 68 -4.80 -8.28 -16.65
N PRO A 69 -3.79 -7.72 -17.35
CA PRO A 69 -4.00 -7.22 -18.70
C PRO A 69 -4.60 -8.35 -19.54
N ALA A 70 -5.68 -8.04 -20.26
CA ALA A 70 -6.31 -9.00 -21.15
C ALA A 70 -5.23 -9.63 -22.04
N LYS A 71 -5.15 -10.96 -22.07
CA LYS A 71 -4.23 -11.67 -22.96
C LYS A 71 -4.52 -11.19 -24.38
N THR A 72 -3.63 -10.41 -24.97
CA THR A 72 -3.74 -10.05 -26.37
C THR A 72 -3.72 -11.35 -27.17
N PRO A 73 -4.79 -11.69 -27.93
CA PRO A 73 -4.79 -12.87 -28.76
C PRO A 73 -3.80 -12.62 -29.91
N GLY A 74 -2.56 -13.09 -29.75
CA GLY A 74 -1.50 -12.84 -30.74
C GLY A 74 -0.07 -13.08 -30.25
N SER A 75 0.17 -13.18 -28.94
CA SER A 75 1.47 -13.60 -28.39
C SER A 75 1.62 -15.13 -28.47
N GLY A 76 1.55 -15.69 -29.67
CA GLY A 76 2.00 -17.05 -29.94
C GLY A 76 3.52 -17.07 -29.81
N HIS A 77 4.05 -17.87 -28.87
CA HIS A 77 5.46 -18.22 -28.87
C HIS A 77 5.77 -18.92 -30.21
N VAL A 78 6.57 -18.28 -31.06
CA VAL A 78 7.19 -18.96 -32.20
C VAL A 78 8.21 -19.91 -31.60
N VAL A 79 7.90 -21.20 -31.58
CA VAL A 79 8.87 -22.25 -31.29
C VAL A 79 9.73 -22.37 -32.54
N VAL A 80 11.00 -21.98 -32.43
CA VAL A 80 12.01 -22.30 -33.44
C VAL A 80 12.47 -23.71 -33.12
N GLU A 81 12.15 -24.67 -33.99
CA GLU A 81 12.73 -26.01 -33.93
C GLU A 81 14.16 -25.96 -34.52
N ASP A 82 15.12 -26.57 -33.81
CA ASP A 82 16.52 -26.77 -34.24
C ASP A 82 16.63 -27.93 -35.27
#